data_AF-A0A812F097-F1
#
_entry.id   AF-A0A812F097-F1
#
_cell.length_a   1.000
_cell.length_b   1.000
_cell.length_c   1.000
_cell.angle_alpha   90.00
_cell.angle_beta   90.00
_cell.angle_gamma   90.00
#
_symmetry.space_group_name_H-M   'P 1'
#
loop_
_entity.id
_entity.type
_entity.pdbx_description
1 polymer ?
#
loop_
_entity_poly.entity_id
_entity_poly.type
_entity_poly.pdbx_seq_one_letter_code
_entity_poly.pdbx_strand_id
1 'polypeptide(L)'
;MRVVALRTLLLVLSGALALTETWAGSHSLRYFYTTVSRPGRGEPRFISVGYVDDTQFVRFDSDAESPREEPRAPWMEQEGPEYWEEQTRIAKANAQTDRADLGILRGYYNQSEAGSHTIQTMYGCDLGPDGRLLRGYYQDAYDGKDYIALNGDLRSWTAADMAAQNTQRK
;
A
#
# COMPACT_ATOMS: atom_id res chain seq x y z
N MET A 1 41.38 36.07 -4.06
CA MET A 1 41.10 34.88 -3.21
C MET A 1 39.93 35.05 -2.24
N ARG A 2 39.64 36.24 -1.70
CA ARG A 2 38.57 36.45 -0.70
C ARG A 2 37.12 36.21 -1.22
N VAL A 3 36.87 36.46 -2.50
CA VAL A 3 35.54 36.33 -3.13
C VAL A 3 35.16 34.88 -3.46
N VAL A 4 36.14 34.02 -3.76
CA VAL A 4 35.91 32.61 -4.10
C VAL A 4 35.49 31.82 -2.85
N ALA A 5 36.16 32.05 -1.71
CA ALA A 5 35.85 31.38 -0.44
C ALA A 5 34.44 31.68 0.09
N LEU A 6 33.92 32.89 -0.15
CA LEU A 6 32.56 33.26 0.27
C LEU A 6 31.49 32.53 -0.58
N ARG A 7 31.74 32.35 -1.89
CA ARG A 7 30.82 31.63 -2.79
C ARG A 7 30.77 30.14 -2.49
N THR A 8 31.91 29.49 -2.20
CA THR A 8 31.91 28.08 -1.80
C THR A 8 31.24 27.87 -0.44
N LEU A 9 31.45 28.78 0.52
CA LEU A 9 30.78 28.73 1.82
C LEU A 9 29.26 28.89 1.69
N LEU A 10 28.80 29.83 0.86
CA LEU A 10 27.38 30.03 0.56
C LEU A 10 26.74 28.79 -0.11
N LEU A 11 27.43 28.15 -1.06
CA LEU A 11 26.92 26.93 -1.72
C LEU A 11 26.82 25.75 -0.75
N VAL A 12 27.79 25.59 0.16
CA VAL A 12 27.77 24.55 1.20
C VAL A 12 26.66 24.81 2.23
N LEU A 13 26.47 26.06 2.65
CA LEU A 13 25.38 26.46 3.54
C LEU A 13 24.00 26.27 2.88
N SER A 14 23.84 26.66 1.62
CA SER A 14 22.61 26.43 0.86
C SER A 14 22.32 24.94 0.67
N GLY A 15 23.35 24.11 0.44
CA GLY A 15 23.20 22.65 0.39
C GLY A 15 22.76 22.05 1.73
N ALA A 16 23.34 22.52 2.84
CA ALA A 16 22.97 22.07 4.19
C ALA A 16 21.55 22.50 4.59
N LEU A 17 21.14 23.73 4.23
CA LEU A 17 19.79 24.25 4.48
C LEU A 17 18.72 23.50 3.68
N ALA A 18 18.98 23.21 2.39
CA ALA A 18 18.09 22.39 1.57
C ALA A 18 17.94 20.97 2.13
N LEU A 19 19.03 20.37 2.62
CA LEU A 19 18.99 19.09 3.32
C LEU A 19 18.16 19.16 4.60
N THR A 20 18.31 20.19 5.43
CA THR A 20 17.47 20.31 6.65
C THR A 20 15.98 20.52 6.35
N GLU A 21 15.62 21.21 5.26
CA GLU A 21 14.22 21.35 4.86
C GLU A 21 13.61 20.04 4.37
N THR A 22 14.38 19.17 3.69
CA THR A 22 13.89 17.85 3.25
C THR A 22 13.56 16.89 4.40
N TRP A 23 14.04 17.15 5.62
CA TRP A 23 13.69 16.39 6.83
C TRP A 23 12.58 17.05 7.67
N ALA A 24 12.11 18.24 7.31
CA ALA A 24 11.21 19.03 8.15
C ALA A 24 9.70 18.83 7.85
N GLY A 25 9.36 17.86 6.98
CA GLY A 25 7.98 17.58 6.57
C GLY A 25 7.38 16.36 7.26
N SER A 26 6.05 16.32 7.35
CA SER A 26 5.34 15.06 7.58
C SER A 26 5.44 14.18 6.34
N HIS A 27 5.53 12.87 6.53
CA HIS A 27 5.60 11.89 5.45
C HIS A 27 4.48 10.85 5.58
N SER A 28 4.17 10.17 4.49
CA SER A 28 3.21 9.06 4.49
C SER A 28 3.73 7.86 3.70
N LEU A 29 3.27 6.67 4.10
CA LEU A 29 3.47 5.43 3.37
C LEU A 29 2.09 4.80 3.17
N ARG A 30 1.73 4.48 1.93
CA ARG A 30 0.45 3.85 1.58
C ARG A 30 0.65 2.70 0.63
N TYR A 31 0.00 1.58 0.91
CA TYR A 31 -0.15 0.47 0.00
C TYR A 31 -1.61 0.30 -0.36
N PHE A 32 -1.86 -0.06 -1.61
CA PHE A 32 -3.17 -0.36 -2.12
C PHE A 32 -3.13 -1.72 -2.81
N TYR A 33 -3.95 -2.64 -2.33
CA TYR A 33 -4.21 -3.92 -2.99
C TYR A 33 -5.57 -3.85 -3.68
N THR A 34 -5.68 -4.46 -4.84
CA THR A 34 -6.94 -4.57 -5.57
C THR A 34 -7.01 -5.94 -6.22
N THR A 35 -8.04 -6.69 -5.85
CA THR A 35 -8.29 -8.03 -6.38
C THR A 35 -9.64 -8.07 -7.07
N VAL A 36 -9.64 -8.41 -8.36
CA VAL A 36 -10.85 -8.48 -9.18
C VAL A 36 -11.11 -9.92 -9.58
N SER A 37 -12.24 -10.49 -9.16
CA SER A 37 -12.66 -11.82 -9.56
C SER A 37 -13.07 -11.86 -11.04
N ARG A 38 -12.78 -12.97 -11.73
CA ARG A 38 -13.00 -13.11 -13.17
C ARG A 38 -13.78 -14.39 -13.50
N PRO A 39 -15.09 -14.46 -13.21
CA PRO A 39 -15.89 -15.66 -13.46
C PRO A 39 -15.74 -16.17 -14.90
N GLY A 40 -15.37 -17.45 -15.04
CA GLY A 40 -15.17 -18.10 -16.35
C GLY A 40 -13.93 -17.64 -17.13
N ARG A 41 -13.07 -16.80 -16.56
CA ARG A 41 -11.86 -16.26 -17.23
C ARG A 41 -10.56 -16.50 -16.44
N GLY A 42 -10.58 -17.44 -15.49
CA GLY A 42 -9.42 -17.85 -14.70
C GLY A 42 -9.40 -17.27 -13.29
N GLU A 43 -8.20 -17.20 -12.73
CA GLU A 43 -7.95 -16.70 -11.37
C GLU A 43 -8.27 -15.22 -11.23
N PRO A 44 -8.62 -14.71 -10.03
CA PRO A 44 -8.71 -13.27 -9.79
C PRO A 44 -7.40 -12.55 -10.17
N ARG A 45 -7.51 -11.33 -10.68
CA ARG A 45 -6.33 -10.48 -10.89
C ARG A 45 -6.03 -9.71 -9.61
N PHE A 46 -4.84 -9.86 -9.07
CA PHE A 46 -4.33 -9.10 -7.92
C PHE A 46 -3.32 -8.06 -8.39
N ILE A 47 -3.50 -6.82 -7.93
CA ILE A 47 -2.57 -5.72 -8.14
C ILE A 47 -2.21 -5.14 -6.77
N SER A 48 -0.92 -4.95 -6.52
CA SER A 48 -0.41 -4.18 -5.38
C SER A 48 0.36 -2.97 -5.89
N VAL A 49 0.18 -1.82 -5.23
CA VAL A 49 0.97 -0.62 -5.46
C VAL A 49 1.34 0.04 -4.13
N GLY A 50 2.56 0.55 -4.02
CA GLY A 50 3.05 1.27 -2.85
C GLY A 50 3.46 2.69 -3.20
N TYR A 51 3.15 3.63 -2.29
CA TYR A 51 3.47 5.05 -2.38
C TYR A 51 4.20 5.50 -1.11
N VAL A 52 5.30 6.24 -1.29
CA VAL A 52 5.87 7.10 -0.25
C VAL A 52 5.49 8.52 -0.65
N ASP A 53 4.79 9.21 0.25
CA ASP A 53 4.08 10.45 -0.06
C ASP A 53 3.22 10.25 -1.32
N ASP A 54 3.35 11.13 -2.31
CA ASP A 54 2.61 11.02 -3.58
C ASP A 54 3.40 10.29 -4.67
N THR A 55 4.51 9.63 -4.33
CA THR A 55 5.38 8.96 -5.29
C THR A 55 5.22 7.44 -5.23
N GLN A 56 4.74 6.84 -6.32
CA GLN A 56 4.69 5.39 -6.44
C GLN A 56 6.12 4.82 -6.47
N PHE A 57 6.42 3.85 -5.61
CA PHE A 57 7.76 3.27 -5.52
C PHE A 57 7.80 1.77 -5.81
N VAL A 58 6.69 1.06 -5.66
CA VAL A 58 6.59 -0.38 -5.98
C VAL A 58 5.26 -0.73 -6.66
N ARG A 59 5.28 -1.83 -7.42
CA ARG A 59 4.10 -2.44 -8.03
C ARG A 59 4.28 -3.95 -8.21
N PHE A 60 3.22 -4.69 -7.96
CA PHE A 60 3.03 -6.07 -8.40
C PHE A 60 1.75 -6.21 -9.22
N ASP A 61 1.77 -7.08 -10.24
CA ASP A 61 0.62 -7.42 -11.06
C ASP A 61 0.60 -8.94 -11.32
N SER A 62 -0.45 -9.63 -10.87
CA SER A 62 -0.54 -11.09 -11.00
C SER A 62 -0.69 -11.56 -12.46
N ASP A 63 -1.10 -10.67 -13.36
CA ASP A 63 -1.27 -10.95 -14.79
C ASP A 63 0.00 -10.71 -15.61
N ALA A 64 1.09 -10.23 -14.99
CA ALA A 64 2.36 -10.08 -15.69
C ALA A 64 2.91 -11.46 -16.14
N GLU A 65 3.70 -11.49 -17.21
CA GLU A 65 4.32 -12.73 -17.71
C GLU A 65 5.21 -13.41 -16.65
N SER A 66 5.90 -12.59 -15.84
CA SER A 66 6.67 -13.03 -14.67
C SER A 66 6.23 -12.22 -13.45
N PRO A 67 5.19 -12.64 -12.71
CA PRO A 67 4.68 -11.89 -11.57
C PRO A 67 5.71 -11.78 -10.44
N ARG A 68 6.18 -10.55 -10.23
CA ARG A 68 7.13 -10.15 -9.19
C ARG A 68 6.88 -8.70 -8.78
N GLU A 69 7.34 -8.33 -7.59
CA GLU A 69 7.35 -6.94 -7.15
C GLU A 69 8.42 -6.19 -7.97
N GLU A 70 8.08 -5.00 -8.47
CA GLU A 70 8.96 -4.22 -9.32
C GLU A 70 9.13 -2.79 -8.80
N PRO A 71 10.33 -2.21 -8.95
CA PRO A 71 10.56 -0.81 -8.63
C PRO A 71 9.76 0.10 -9.57
N ARG A 72 9.28 1.21 -9.01
CA ARG A 72 8.62 2.32 -9.72
C ARG A 72 9.26 3.67 -9.46
N ALA A 73 10.27 3.72 -8.60
CA ALA A 73 11.08 4.90 -8.35
C ALA A 73 12.58 4.55 -8.39
N PRO A 74 13.47 5.47 -8.86
CA PRO A 74 14.90 5.18 -9.01
C PRO A 74 15.60 4.75 -7.72
N TRP A 75 15.17 5.31 -6.58
CA TRP A 75 15.74 4.96 -5.27
C TRP A 75 15.42 3.54 -4.82
N MET A 76 14.46 2.86 -5.44
CA MET A 76 14.21 1.44 -5.17
C MET A 76 15.17 0.51 -5.90
N GLU A 77 15.84 0.96 -6.97
CA GLU A 77 16.78 0.12 -7.72
C GLU A 77 18.03 -0.26 -6.89
N GLN A 78 18.26 0.42 -5.77
CA GLN A 78 19.35 0.12 -4.83
C GLN A 78 19.06 -1.10 -3.94
N GLU A 79 17.80 -1.55 -3.85
CA GLU A 79 17.41 -2.69 -3.02
C GLU A 79 17.94 -4.01 -3.59
N GLY A 80 18.43 -4.87 -2.69
CA GLY A 80 19.01 -6.15 -3.04
C GLY A 80 17.99 -7.21 -3.49
N PRO A 81 18.45 -8.33 -4.10
CA PRO A 81 17.57 -9.39 -4.56
C PRO A 81 16.72 -10.00 -3.42
N GLU A 82 17.23 -10.06 -2.19
CA GLU A 82 16.50 -10.60 -1.05
C GLU A 82 15.23 -9.79 -0.73
N TYR A 83 15.29 -8.46 -0.88
CA TYR A 83 14.12 -7.60 -0.71
C TYR A 83 13.05 -7.93 -1.75
N TRP A 84 13.43 -8.00 -3.03
CA TRP A 84 12.50 -8.24 -4.12
C TRP A 84 11.88 -9.64 -4.08
N GLU A 85 12.66 -10.65 -3.70
CA GLU A 85 12.15 -12.01 -3.50
C GLU A 85 11.13 -12.07 -2.37
N GLU A 86 11.42 -11.43 -1.24
CA GLU A 86 10.51 -11.39 -0.09
C GLU A 86 9.23 -10.61 -0.40
N GLN A 87 9.32 -9.42 -0.99
CA GLN A 87 8.13 -8.65 -1.37
C GLN A 87 7.28 -9.40 -2.40
N THR A 88 7.91 -10.05 -3.37
CA THR A 88 7.21 -10.91 -4.34
C THR A 88 6.46 -12.05 -3.66
N ARG A 89 7.08 -12.69 -2.66
CA ARG A 89 6.46 -13.79 -1.89
C ARG A 89 5.25 -13.28 -1.09
N ILE A 90 5.38 -12.12 -0.45
CA ILE A 90 4.30 -11.46 0.29
C ILE A 90 3.14 -11.12 -0.65
N ALA A 91 3.40 -10.48 -1.79
CA ALA A 91 2.37 -10.15 -2.77
C ALA A 91 1.61 -11.38 -3.29
N LYS A 92 2.33 -12.47 -3.57
CA LYS A 92 1.71 -13.76 -3.96
C LYS A 92 0.87 -14.38 -2.84
N ALA A 93 1.32 -14.28 -1.60
CA ALA A 93 0.54 -14.77 -0.44
C ALA A 93 -0.75 -13.96 -0.27
N ASN A 94 -0.69 -12.63 -0.37
CA ASN A 94 -1.87 -11.76 -0.31
C ASN A 94 -2.84 -12.05 -1.46
N ALA A 95 -2.34 -12.29 -2.68
CA ALA A 95 -3.19 -12.70 -3.80
C ALA A 95 -3.97 -14.00 -3.53
N GLN A 96 -3.39 -14.96 -2.79
CA GLN A 96 -4.09 -16.18 -2.40
C GLN A 96 -5.11 -15.94 -1.28
N THR A 97 -4.78 -15.08 -0.32
CA THR A 97 -5.71 -14.65 0.74
C THR A 97 -6.93 -13.96 0.13
N ASP A 98 -6.73 -12.94 -0.71
CA ASP A 98 -7.81 -12.20 -1.36
C ASP A 98 -8.68 -13.11 -2.25
N ARG A 99 -8.08 -14.12 -2.90
CA ARG A 99 -8.83 -15.14 -3.65
C ARG A 99 -9.79 -15.90 -2.74
N ALA A 100 -9.34 -16.33 -1.56
CA ALA A 100 -10.19 -17.02 -0.59
C ALA A 100 -11.27 -16.08 -0.03
N ASP A 101 -10.89 -14.83 0.28
CA ASP A 101 -11.79 -13.83 0.82
C ASP A 101 -12.88 -13.42 -0.19
N LEU A 102 -12.60 -13.38 -1.49
CA LEU A 102 -13.62 -13.21 -2.53
C LEU A 102 -14.73 -14.26 -2.43
N GLY A 103 -14.37 -15.51 -2.14
CA GLY A 103 -15.33 -16.59 -1.93
C GLY A 103 -16.15 -16.43 -0.64
N ILE A 104 -15.50 -16.02 0.44
CA ILE A 104 -16.14 -15.77 1.75
C ILE A 104 -17.13 -14.61 1.65
N LEU A 105 -16.69 -13.47 1.11
CA LEU A 105 -17.51 -12.26 0.95
C LEU A 105 -18.71 -12.52 0.07
N ARG A 106 -18.52 -13.19 -1.07
CA ARG A 106 -19.62 -13.61 -1.95
C ARG A 106 -20.67 -14.42 -1.18
N GLY A 107 -20.22 -15.30 -0.29
CA GLY A 107 -21.08 -16.07 0.60
C GLY A 107 -21.83 -15.21 1.62
N TYR A 108 -21.13 -14.29 2.30
CA TYR A 108 -21.76 -13.37 3.27
C TYR A 108 -22.84 -12.48 2.65
N TYR A 109 -22.65 -12.07 1.40
CA TYR A 109 -23.60 -11.25 0.65
C TYR A 109 -24.60 -12.05 -0.19
N ASN A 110 -24.59 -13.39 -0.14
CA ASN A 110 -25.44 -14.26 -0.96
C ASN A 110 -25.42 -13.93 -2.46
N GLN A 111 -24.24 -13.62 -2.99
CA GLN A 111 -24.07 -13.21 -4.40
C GLN A 111 -23.85 -14.43 -5.32
N SER A 112 -24.23 -14.27 -6.59
CA SER A 112 -24.09 -15.34 -7.60
C SER A 112 -22.64 -15.57 -8.02
N GLU A 113 -22.30 -16.80 -8.42
CA GLU A 113 -20.94 -17.12 -8.92
C GLU A 113 -20.59 -16.47 -10.27
N ALA A 114 -21.60 -16.05 -11.03
CA ALA A 114 -21.41 -15.40 -12.33
C ALA A 114 -21.01 -13.91 -12.20
N GLY A 115 -21.13 -13.32 -11.01
CA GLY A 115 -20.78 -11.93 -10.73
C GLY A 115 -19.28 -11.73 -10.58
N SER A 116 -18.74 -10.68 -11.20
CA SER A 116 -17.40 -10.20 -10.92
C SER A 116 -17.45 -9.27 -9.70
N HIS A 117 -16.50 -9.47 -8.79
CA HIS A 117 -16.43 -8.79 -7.50
C HIS A 117 -15.03 -8.27 -7.25
N THR A 118 -14.92 -7.19 -6.49
CA THR A 118 -13.65 -6.52 -6.21
C THR A 118 -13.43 -6.40 -4.71
N ILE A 119 -12.25 -6.82 -4.24
CA ILE A 119 -11.73 -6.46 -2.92
C ILE A 119 -10.68 -5.37 -3.10
N GLN A 120 -10.69 -4.36 -2.26
CA GLN A 120 -9.63 -3.36 -2.19
C GLN A 120 -9.18 -3.21 -0.75
N THR A 121 -7.87 -3.25 -0.52
CA THR A 121 -7.28 -2.98 0.79
C THR A 121 -6.38 -1.76 0.68
N MET A 122 -6.48 -0.85 1.65
CA MET A 122 -5.55 0.25 1.84
C MET A 122 -4.99 0.18 3.25
N TYR A 123 -3.67 0.14 3.37
CA TYR A 123 -2.99 0.24 4.65
C TYR A 123 -1.76 1.13 4.55
N GLY A 124 -1.32 1.65 5.69
CA GLY A 124 -0.21 2.57 5.72
C GLY A 124 -0.12 3.38 7.00
N CYS A 125 0.68 4.44 6.96
CA CYS A 125 0.88 5.33 8.08
C CYS A 125 1.24 6.75 7.65
N ASP A 126 1.01 7.69 8.56
CA ASP A 126 1.54 9.05 8.48
C ASP A 126 2.55 9.25 9.62
N LEU A 127 3.69 9.83 9.30
CA LEU A 127 4.74 10.25 10.22
C LEU A 127 4.76 11.77 10.33
N GLY A 128 4.98 12.28 11.53
CA GLY A 128 5.14 13.70 11.79
C GLY A 128 6.52 14.21 11.39
N PRO A 129 6.76 15.53 11.48
CA PRO A 129 8.06 16.13 11.18
C PRO A 129 9.21 15.62 12.07
N ASP A 130 8.89 15.03 13.23
CA ASP A 130 9.84 14.39 14.13
C ASP A 130 10.07 12.90 13.83
N GLY A 131 9.52 12.40 12.72
CA GLY A 131 9.57 11.00 12.28
C GLY A 131 8.72 10.04 13.13
N ARG A 132 7.90 10.55 14.06
CA ARG A 132 7.04 9.70 14.90
C ARG A 132 5.72 9.39 14.23
N LEU A 133 5.19 8.20 14.51
CA LEU A 133 3.89 7.77 14.03
C LEU A 133 2.79 8.73 14.52
N LEU A 134 2.09 9.35 13.58
CA LEU A 134 0.90 10.16 13.86
C LEU A 134 -0.37 9.32 13.71
N ARG A 135 -0.44 8.49 12.68
CA ARG A 135 -1.63 7.70 12.38
C ARG A 135 -1.30 6.44 11.59
N GLY A 136 -1.96 5.34 11.94
CA GLY A 136 -1.98 4.10 11.15
C GLY A 136 -3.31 3.92 10.43
N TYR A 137 -3.28 3.19 9.33
CA TYR A 137 -4.44 2.89 8.49
C TYR A 137 -4.45 1.41 8.13
N TYR A 138 -5.65 0.82 8.15
CA TYR A 138 -5.97 -0.45 7.52
C TYR A 138 -7.46 -0.43 7.20
N GLN A 139 -7.82 -0.52 5.92
CA GLN A 139 -9.19 -0.37 5.43
C GLN A 139 -9.42 -1.35 4.30
N ASP A 140 -10.49 -2.12 4.38
CA ASP A 140 -10.96 -2.98 3.31
C ASP A 140 -12.28 -2.45 2.75
N ALA A 141 -12.42 -2.55 1.44
CA ALA A 141 -13.62 -2.26 0.68
C ALA A 141 -14.00 -3.45 -0.21
N TYR A 142 -15.29 -3.64 -0.41
CA TYR A 142 -15.87 -4.68 -1.26
C TYR A 142 -16.85 -4.09 -2.26
N ASP A 143 -16.66 -4.39 -3.54
CA ASP A 143 -17.45 -3.86 -4.67
C ASP A 143 -17.56 -2.32 -4.65
N GLY A 144 -16.47 -1.64 -4.27
CA GLY A 144 -16.36 -0.19 -4.23
C GLY A 144 -17.06 0.48 -3.04
N LYS A 145 -17.49 -0.30 -2.04
CA LYS A 145 -18.08 0.19 -0.79
C LYS A 145 -17.21 -0.18 0.39
N ASP A 146 -17.16 0.67 1.40
CA ASP A 146 -16.48 0.38 2.66
C ASP A 146 -16.98 -0.96 3.24
N TYR A 147 -16.05 -1.80 3.71
CA TYR A 147 -16.36 -3.08 4.34
C TYR A 147 -15.97 -3.06 5.82
N ILE A 148 -14.68 -2.91 6.14
CA ILE A 148 -14.19 -2.82 7.52
C ILE A 148 -12.95 -1.91 7.60
N ALA A 149 -12.84 -1.13 8.68
CA ALA A 149 -11.72 -0.19 8.86
C ALA A 149 -11.18 -0.21 10.30
N LEU A 150 -9.87 -0.15 10.43
CA LEU A 150 -9.17 0.00 11.70
C LEU A 150 -9.35 1.42 12.23
N ASN A 151 -9.78 1.54 13.48
CA ASN A 151 -10.01 2.83 14.13
C ASN A 151 -8.69 3.49 14.52
N GLY A 152 -8.73 4.80 14.78
CA GLY A 152 -7.54 5.59 15.13
C GLY A 152 -6.85 5.17 16.44
N ASP A 153 -7.51 4.36 17.27
CA ASP A 153 -6.90 3.75 18.47
C ASP A 153 -6.01 2.54 18.15
N LEU A 154 -5.99 2.09 16.88
CA LEU A 154 -5.26 0.94 16.36
C LEU A 154 -5.62 -0.38 17.09
N ARG A 155 -6.81 -0.46 17.68
CA ARG A 155 -7.25 -1.60 18.50
C ARG A 155 -8.67 -2.03 18.22
N SER A 156 -9.53 -1.11 17.79
CA SER A 156 -10.92 -1.40 17.47
C SER A 156 -11.18 -1.25 15.98
N TRP A 157 -12.26 -1.88 15.52
CA TRP A 157 -12.65 -1.93 14.12
C TRP A 157 -14.04 -1.34 13.94
N THR A 158 -14.27 -0.65 12.83
CA THR A 158 -15.59 -0.21 12.38
C THR A 158 -16.01 -1.08 11.20
N ALA A 159 -17.12 -1.82 11.36
CA ALA A 159 -17.74 -2.60 10.30
C ALA A 159 -18.83 -1.78 9.60
N ALA A 160 -18.86 -1.79 8.26
CA ALA A 160 -19.79 -0.98 7.48
C ALA A 160 -21.23 -1.54 7.47
N ASP A 161 -21.38 -2.86 7.54
CA ASP A 161 -22.68 -3.52 7.52
C ASP A 161 -22.70 -4.85 8.32
N MET A 162 -23.81 -5.57 8.25
CA MET A 162 -24.00 -6.85 8.95
C MET A 162 -23.07 -7.95 8.46
N ALA A 163 -22.68 -7.96 7.19
CA ALA A 163 -21.74 -8.94 6.66
C ALA A 163 -20.33 -8.67 7.21
N ALA A 164 -19.91 -7.40 7.24
CA ALA A 164 -18.65 -6.98 7.82
C ALA A 164 -18.52 -7.30 9.32
N GLN A 165 -19.62 -7.30 10.07
CA GLN A 165 -19.62 -7.74 11.47
C GLN A 165 -19.21 -9.21 11.64
N ASN A 166 -19.39 -10.07 10.63
CA ASN A 166 -18.90 -11.45 10.69
C ASN A 166 -17.37 -11.48 10.69
N THR A 167 -16.72 -10.60 9.93
CA THR A 167 -15.25 -10.44 9.96
C THR A 167 -14.80 -9.82 11.27
N GLN A 168 -15.47 -8.77 11.75
CA GLN A 168 -15.11 -8.04 12.97
C GLN A 168 -15.05 -8.92 14.23
N ARG A 169 -15.83 -10.00 14.28
CA ARG A 169 -15.96 -10.89 15.45
C ARG A 169 -15.01 -12.08 15.45
N LYS A 170 -14.23 -12.29 14.38
CA LYS A 170 -13.19 -13.31 14.32
C LYS A 170 -11.97 -12.88 15.12
#